data_AF-B7KNH1-F1
#
_entry.id   AF-B7KNH1-F1
#
_cell.length_a   1.000
_cell.length_b   1.000
_cell.length_c   1.000
_cell.angle_alpha   90.00
_cell.angle_beta   90.00
_cell.angle_gamma   90.00
#
_symmetry.space_group_name_H-M   'P 1'
#
loop_
_entity.id
_entity.type
_entity.pdbx_description
1 polymer ?
#
loop_
_entity_poly.entity_id
_entity_poly.type
_entity_poly.pdbx_seq_one_letter_code
_entity_poly.pdbx_strand_id
1 'polypeptide(L)'
;MCCCMNKSKSTSATEAPAALKAIVVRVDDMACGHCAQVIKTSVEATLPGTEARPDPARKTVTVCGTTDLTAVRRAIASTGYTPSPMS
;
A
#
# COMPACT_ATOMS: atom_id res chain seq x y z
N MET A 1 11.40 -39.42 -14.50
CA MET A 1 10.06 -38.87 -14.20
C MET A 1 10.19 -37.38 -13.90
N CYS A 2 9.64 -36.54 -14.78
CA CYS A 2 9.54 -35.10 -14.58
C CYS A 2 8.42 -34.77 -13.59
N CYS A 3 8.66 -33.86 -12.64
CA CYS A 3 7.60 -32.99 -12.14
C CYS A 3 8.19 -31.62 -11.77
N CYS A 4 8.22 -30.75 -12.76
CA CYS A 4 8.48 -29.33 -12.63
C CYS A 4 7.22 -28.58 -12.14
N MET A 5 7.46 -27.53 -11.34
CA MET A 5 6.60 -26.37 -11.04
C MET A 5 5.37 -26.58 -10.13
N ASN A 6 5.25 -25.80 -9.04
CA ASN A 6 4.51 -24.53 -9.10
C ASN A 6 4.54 -23.73 -7.77
N LYS A 7 5.10 -22.51 -7.87
CA LYS A 7 4.71 -21.26 -7.18
C LYS A 7 4.97 -21.09 -5.68
N SER A 8 6.25 -20.96 -5.31
CA SER A 8 6.65 -20.10 -4.19
C SER A 8 6.34 -18.65 -4.54
N LYS A 9 5.15 -18.16 -4.16
CA LYS A 9 4.78 -16.74 -4.32
C LYS A 9 5.50 -15.93 -3.23
N SER A 10 6.74 -15.56 -3.55
CA SER A 10 7.43 -14.35 -3.11
C SER A 10 7.36 -14.02 -1.62
N THR A 11 8.29 -14.61 -0.86
CA THR A 11 9.08 -13.79 0.05
C THR A 11 9.85 -12.76 -0.77
N SER A 12 9.46 -11.50 -0.65
CA SER A 12 10.38 -10.38 -0.89
C SER A 12 10.27 -9.47 0.32
N ALA A 13 11.00 -9.85 1.36
CA ALA A 13 11.52 -8.91 2.34
C ALA A 13 13.02 -8.82 2.07
N THR A 14 13.57 -7.61 2.23
CA THR A 14 14.92 -7.13 1.86
C THR A 14 14.88 -6.47 0.48
N GLU A 15 14.64 -5.16 0.40
CA GLU A 15 15.52 -4.14 0.95
C GLU A 15 14.77 -3.10 1.80
N ALA A 16 15.20 -2.94 3.06
CA ALA A 16 15.02 -1.69 3.79
C ALA A 16 16.14 -0.75 3.32
N PRO A 17 15.79 0.25 2.50
CA PRO A 17 15.96 1.62 2.96
C PRO A 17 14.80 2.51 2.48
N ALA A 18 13.55 2.20 2.85
CA ALA A 18 12.45 3.17 2.74
C ALA A 18 12.34 4.09 3.98
N ALA A 19 13.34 4.03 4.87
CA ALA A 19 13.29 4.56 6.22
C ALA A 19 13.69 6.04 6.33
N LEU A 20 13.42 6.88 5.33
CA LEU A 20 13.55 8.32 5.52
C LEU A 20 12.20 9.03 5.53
N LYS A 21 11.17 8.56 4.80
CA LYS A 21 9.84 9.19 4.70
C LYS A 21 8.80 8.17 4.21
N ALA A 22 8.13 7.48 5.14
CA ALA A 22 7.03 6.59 4.81
C ALA A 22 5.89 6.72 5.82
N ILE A 23 4.66 6.68 5.34
CA ILE A 23 3.44 6.80 6.14
C ILE A 23 2.66 5.50 6.06
N VAL A 24 2.24 4.98 7.21
CA VAL A 24 1.36 3.82 7.29
C VAL A 24 -0.01 4.28 7.76
N VAL A 25 -1.04 3.93 7.00
CA VAL A 25 -2.45 4.15 7.35
C VAL A 25 -3.21 2.84 7.39
N ARG A 26 -4.19 2.72 8.28
CA ARG A 26 -5.13 1.60 8.28
C ARG A 26 -6.32 1.94 7.39
N VAL A 27 -6.77 0.97 6.61
CA VAL A 27 -7.99 1.10 5.79
C VAL A 27 -8.84 -0.13 6.10
N ASP A 28 -9.74 0.00 7.07
CA ASP A 28 -10.54 -1.16 7.52
C ASP A 28 -11.49 -1.69 6.43
N ASP A 29 -11.87 -0.79 5.52
CA ASP A 29 -12.72 -1.00 4.36
C ASP A 29 -12.01 -1.74 3.20
N MET A 30 -10.69 -2.02 3.34
CA MET A 30 -9.92 -2.73 2.32
C MET A 30 -10.11 -4.25 2.46
N ALA A 31 -11.13 -4.78 1.79
CA ALA A 31 -11.53 -6.18 1.90
C ALA A 31 -10.84 -7.14 0.90
N CYS A 32 -10.32 -6.65 -0.23
CA CYS A 32 -9.76 -7.52 -1.26
C CYS A 32 -8.56 -6.91 -2.04
N GLY A 33 -7.79 -7.76 -2.70
CA GLY A 33 -6.60 -7.36 -3.47
C GLY A 33 -6.89 -6.42 -4.65
N HIS A 34 -8.12 -6.39 -5.17
CA HIS A 34 -8.53 -5.40 -6.18
C HIS A 34 -8.67 -3.99 -5.57
N CYS A 35 -9.28 -3.86 -4.38
CA CYS A 35 -9.35 -2.59 -3.65
C CYS A 35 -7.95 -2.04 -3.38
N ALA A 36 -7.04 -2.92 -2.95
CA ALA A 36 -5.64 -2.57 -2.73
C ALA A 36 -5.02 -1.94 -3.99
N GLN A 37 -5.18 -2.57 -5.16
CA GLN A 37 -4.61 -2.03 -6.41
C GLN A 37 -5.21 -0.69 -6.81
N VAL A 38 -6.53 -0.50 -6.64
CA VAL A 38 -7.20 0.78 -6.93
C VAL A 38 -6.66 1.89 -6.02
N ILE A 39 -6.52 1.61 -4.72
CA ILE A 39 -5.95 2.55 -3.76
C ILE A 39 -4.52 2.91 -4.13
N LYS A 40 -3.69 1.91 -4.48
CA LYS A 40 -2.32 2.12 -4.93
C LYS A 40 -2.27 3.09 -6.12
N THR A 41 -2.99 2.78 -7.19
CA THR A 41 -3.00 3.59 -8.41
C THR A 41 -3.47 5.01 -8.13
N SER A 42 -4.49 5.20 -7.27
CA SER A 42 -4.96 6.53 -6.90
C SER A 42 -3.91 7.34 -6.14
N VAL A 43 -3.24 6.71 -5.18
CA VAL A 43 -2.19 7.38 -4.40
C VAL A 43 -1.02 7.78 -5.30
N GLU A 44 -0.54 6.88 -6.16
CA GLU A 44 0.57 7.15 -7.08
C GLU A 44 0.19 8.18 -8.16
N ALA A 45 -1.08 8.19 -8.61
CA ALA A 45 -1.59 9.21 -9.52
C ALA A 45 -1.73 10.59 -8.87
N THR A 46 -2.11 10.64 -7.59
CA THR A 46 -2.26 11.90 -6.84
C THR A 46 -0.91 12.45 -6.37
N LEU A 47 0.02 11.57 -6.02
CA LEU A 47 1.31 11.89 -5.41
C LEU A 47 2.44 11.31 -6.29
N PRO A 48 2.85 12.04 -7.35
CA PRO A 48 3.92 11.59 -8.23
C PRO A 48 5.23 11.45 -7.45
N GLY A 49 5.96 10.35 -7.68
CA GLY A 49 7.19 10.03 -6.96
C GLY A 49 6.98 9.38 -5.59
N THR A 50 5.75 9.04 -5.23
CA THR A 50 5.46 8.17 -4.09
C THR A 50 5.20 6.73 -4.54
N GLU A 51 5.51 5.77 -3.68
CA GLU A 51 5.16 4.36 -3.88
C GLU A 51 4.12 3.94 -2.86
N ALA A 52 2.98 3.41 -3.31
CA ALA A 52 1.96 2.88 -2.42
C ALA A 52 2.02 1.34 -2.36
N ARG A 53 2.11 0.82 -1.14
CA ARG A 53 2.12 -0.61 -0.82
C ARG A 53 0.93 -0.95 0.09
N PRO A 54 -0.24 -1.21 -0.50
CA PRO A 54 -1.40 -1.71 0.22
C PRO A 54 -1.26 -3.18 0.56
N ASP A 55 -1.56 -3.52 1.81
CA ASP A 55 -1.54 -4.85 2.39
C ASP A 55 -2.94 -5.22 2.90
N PRO A 56 -3.71 -6.03 2.15
CA PRO A 56 -5.07 -6.41 2.53
C PRO A 56 -5.11 -7.45 3.64
N ALA A 57 -4.01 -8.19 3.89
CA ALA A 57 -3.94 -9.12 5.00
C ALA A 57 -3.89 -8.39 6.35
N ARG A 58 -3.21 -7.23 6.39
CA ARG A 58 -3.05 -6.38 7.56
C ARG A 58 -4.04 -5.21 7.59
N LYS A 59 -4.78 -4.99 6.49
CA LYS A 59 -5.66 -3.83 6.27
C LYS A 59 -4.91 -2.50 6.42
N THR A 60 -3.68 -2.45 5.90
CA THR A 60 -2.79 -1.28 6.02
C THR A 60 -2.25 -0.87 4.66
N VAL A 61 -2.02 0.42 4.46
CA VAL A 61 -1.38 0.96 3.26
C VAL A 61 -0.14 1.73 3.69
N THR A 62 1.01 1.28 3.20
CA THR A 62 2.28 1.96 3.41
C THR A 62 2.59 2.82 2.19
N VAL A 63 2.80 4.11 2.37
CA VAL A 63 3.14 5.04 1.29
C VAL A 63 4.54 5.58 1.53
N CYS A 64 5.47 5.27 0.63
CA CYS A 64 6.86 5.71 0.67
C CYS A 64 7.05 6.94 -0.22
N GLY A 65 7.98 7.83 0.13
CA GLY A 65 8.28 9.04 -0.64
C GLY A 65 7.51 10.28 -0.17
N THR A 66 6.75 10.18 0.91
CA THR A 66 6.04 11.31 1.54
C THR A 66 5.98 11.18 3.06
N THR A 67 5.91 12.33 3.74
CA THR A 67 5.55 12.47 5.16
C THR A 67 4.25 13.23 5.35
N ASP A 68 3.57 13.58 4.27
CA ASP A 68 2.28 14.25 4.33
C ASP A 68 1.14 13.24 4.48
N LEU A 69 0.81 12.94 5.74
CA LEU A 69 -0.27 12.02 6.10
C LEU A 69 -1.61 12.55 5.59
N THR A 70 -1.80 13.87 5.61
CA THR A 70 -3.04 14.50 5.15
C THR A 70 -3.21 14.31 3.65
N ALA A 71 -2.15 14.52 2.85
CA ALA A 71 -2.19 14.29 1.41
C ALA A 71 -2.48 12.83 1.07
N VAL A 72 -1.82 11.87 1.74
CA VAL A 72 -2.08 10.44 1.58
C VAL A 72 -3.54 10.11 1.93
N ARG A 73 -4.05 10.62 3.06
CA ARG A 73 -5.43 10.37 3.48
C ARG A 73 -6.44 10.95 2.49
N ARG A 74 -6.19 12.13 1.94
CA ARG A 74 -7.05 12.72 0.91
C ARG A 74 -7.03 11.91 -0.38
N ALA A 75 -5.86 11.47 -0.85
CA ALA A 75 -5.75 10.64 -2.05
C ALA A 75 -6.54 9.32 -1.94
N ILE A 76 -6.55 8.71 -0.75
CA ILE A 76 -7.33 7.52 -0.45
C ILE A 76 -8.82 7.86 -0.29
N ALA A 77 -9.16 8.92 0.43
CA ALA A 77 -10.54 9.38 0.63
C ALA A 77 -11.24 9.78 -0.68
N SER A 78 -10.50 10.30 -1.66
CA SER A 78 -11.00 10.58 -3.01
C SER A 78 -11.50 9.33 -3.75
N THR A 79 -11.09 8.14 -3.32
CA THR A 79 -11.58 6.86 -3.86
C THR A 79 -12.72 6.25 -3.04
N GLY A 80 -13.21 6.95 -2.02
CA GLY A 80 -14.32 6.51 -1.17
C GLY A 80 -13.92 5.69 0.05
N TYR A 81 -12.63 5.47 0.30
CA TYR A 81 -12.16 4.72 1.47
C TYR A 81 -11.84 5.64 2.64
N THR A 82 -11.95 5.13 3.87
CA THR A 82 -11.67 5.90 5.09
C THR A 82 -10.33 5.48 5.72
N PRO A 83 -9.22 6.18 5.43
CA PRO A 83 -7.92 5.89 6.04
C PRO A 83 -7.86 6.43 7.48
N SER A 84 -7.58 5.54 8.42
CA SER A 84 -7.31 5.83 9.81
C SER A 84 -5.81 5.95 10.08
N PRO A 85 -5.34 6.99 10.78
CA PRO A 85 -3.96 7.07 11.21
C PRO A 85 -3.67 5.95 12.22
N MET A 86 -2.53 5.28 12.06
CA MET A 86 -1.92 4.58 13.19
C MET A 86 -1.27 5.66 14.06
N SER A 87 -1.91 6.03 15.18
CA SER A 87 -1.27 6.79 16.25
C SER A 87 -0.12 6.01 16.88
#